data_AF-A0A2N5JQH3-F1
#
_entry.id   AF-A0A2N5JQH3-F1
#
_cell.length_a   1.000
_cell.length_b   1.000
_cell.length_c   1.000
_cell.angle_alpha   90.00
_cell.angle_beta   90.00
_cell.angle_gamma   90.00
#
_symmetry.space_group_name_H-M   'P 1'
#
loop_
_entity.id
_entity.type
_entity.pdbx_description
1 polymer ?
#
loop_
_entity_poly.entity_id
_entity_poly.type
_entity_poly.pdbx_seq_one_letter_code
_entity_poly.pdbx_strand_id
1 'polypeptide(L)'
;MVSGKVNPYRFSERREQKRQKRRWRSLKGYWQAGLCSTILWGIWQLTNAPLWYLYSLDQVTIEGEHLLTEASLKSHIKLPFPQYVFQAEPKTIGQQLQNQAPLEAVEVNRKLFPAQLVVKVKERVPVARAMNAGKNGYLDRHGIWIPASSYPKTKPPPLSARF
;
A
#
# COMPACT_ATOMS: atom_id res chain seq x y z
N MET A 1 -52.43 -58.85 -36.20
CA MET A 1 -51.87 -59.23 -34.88
C MET A 1 -50.37 -59.41 -35.02
N VAL A 2 -49.55 -58.45 -34.58
CA VAL A 2 -48.09 -58.61 -34.50
C VAL A 2 -47.72 -58.43 -33.03
N SER A 3 -47.55 -59.55 -32.33
CA SER A 3 -47.12 -59.56 -30.94
C SER A 3 -45.60 -59.36 -30.91
N GLY A 4 -45.18 -58.10 -30.90
CA GLY A 4 -43.78 -57.73 -30.71
C GLY A 4 -43.37 -58.07 -29.28
N LYS A 5 -42.54 -59.10 -29.10
CA LYS A 5 -41.96 -59.43 -27.79
C LYS A 5 -41.11 -58.26 -27.31
N VAL A 6 -41.67 -57.49 -26.38
CA VAL A 6 -41.00 -56.37 -25.73
C VAL A 6 -39.93 -56.96 -24.80
N ASN A 7 -38.67 -56.83 -25.20
CA ASN A 7 -37.54 -57.37 -24.46
C ASN A 7 -37.31 -56.52 -23.18
N PRO A 8 -37.57 -57.07 -21.97
CA PRO A 8 -37.54 -56.31 -20.72
C PRO A 8 -36.16 -55.77 -20.35
N TYR A 9 -35.09 -56.40 -20.87
CA TYR A 9 -33.71 -56.00 -20.65
C TYR A 9 -33.36 -54.62 -21.25
N ARG A 10 -34.06 -54.19 -22.32
CA ARG A 10 -33.80 -52.88 -22.96
C ARG A 10 -34.25 -51.67 -22.13
N PHE A 11 -35.18 -51.87 -21.19
CA PHE A 11 -35.69 -50.80 -20.31
C PHE A 11 -34.91 -50.67 -19.00
N SER A 12 -34.39 -51.79 -18.45
CA SER A 12 -33.52 -51.78 -17.27
C SER A 12 -32.16 -51.14 -17.59
N GLU A 13 -31.53 -51.49 -18.71
CA GLU A 13 -30.24 -50.90 -19.13
C GLU A 13 -30.33 -49.37 -19.34
N ARG A 14 -31.44 -48.89 -19.92
CA ARG A 14 -31.66 -47.44 -20.10
C ARG A 14 -31.81 -46.69 -18.78
N ARG A 15 -32.36 -47.33 -17.72
CA ARG A 15 -32.49 -46.73 -16.39
C ARG A 15 -31.15 -46.66 -15.68
N GLU A 16 -30.31 -47.67 -15.82
CA GLU A 16 -28.97 -47.70 -15.23
C GLU A 16 -28.02 -46.70 -15.89
N GLN A 17 -28.02 -46.60 -17.22
CA GLN A 17 -27.22 -45.60 -17.93
C GLN A 17 -27.61 -44.15 -17.58
N LYS A 18 -28.91 -43.87 -17.37
CA LYS A 18 -29.36 -42.54 -16.90
C LYS A 18 -28.93 -42.27 -15.46
N ARG A 19 -28.88 -43.28 -14.58
CA ARG A 19 -28.39 -43.13 -13.19
C ARG A 19 -26.89 -42.87 -13.14
N GLN A 20 -26.10 -43.57 -13.95
CA GLN A 20 -24.65 -43.33 -14.06
C GLN A 20 -24.34 -41.93 -14.60
N LYS A 21 -25.04 -41.47 -15.66
CA LYS A 21 -24.87 -40.09 -16.18
C LYS A 21 -25.21 -39.01 -15.15
N ARG A 22 -26.20 -39.23 -14.27
CA ARG A 22 -26.52 -38.31 -13.16
C ARG A 22 -25.42 -38.29 -12.11
N ARG A 23 -24.90 -39.46 -11.71
CA ARG A 23 -23.78 -39.55 -10.75
C ARG A 23 -22.54 -38.82 -11.25
N TRP A 24 -22.17 -38.99 -12.52
CA TRP A 24 -21.04 -38.26 -13.11
C TRP A 24 -21.25 -36.75 -13.18
N ARG A 25 -22.47 -36.27 -13.47
CA ARG A 25 -22.81 -34.84 -13.42
C ARG A 25 -22.71 -34.28 -12.01
N SER A 26 -23.23 -34.99 -11.01
CA SER A 26 -23.12 -34.58 -9.60
C SER A 26 -21.69 -34.61 -9.11
N LEU A 27 -20.90 -35.65 -9.45
CA LEU A 27 -19.49 -35.75 -9.09
C LEU A 27 -18.67 -34.58 -9.67
N LYS A 28 -18.93 -34.24 -10.95
CA LYS A 28 -18.33 -33.06 -11.59
C LYS A 28 -18.71 -31.76 -10.88
N GLY A 29 -19.98 -31.62 -10.49
CA GLY A 29 -20.45 -30.45 -9.74
C GLY A 29 -19.79 -30.33 -8.37
N TYR A 30 -19.68 -31.41 -7.61
CA TYR A 30 -18.99 -31.41 -6.31
C TYR A 30 -17.50 -31.12 -6.45
N TRP A 31 -16.84 -31.65 -7.49
CA TRP A 31 -15.44 -31.36 -7.74
C TRP A 31 -15.22 -29.88 -8.11
N GLN A 32 -16.10 -29.32 -8.95
CA GLN A 32 -16.07 -27.89 -9.27
C GLN A 32 -16.34 -27.01 -8.04
N ALA A 33 -17.32 -27.38 -7.21
CA ALA A 33 -17.62 -26.66 -5.97
C ALA A 33 -16.44 -26.73 -4.99
N GLY A 34 -15.81 -27.90 -4.86
CA GLY A 34 -14.59 -28.07 -4.06
C GLY A 34 -13.47 -27.15 -4.52
N LEU A 35 -13.21 -27.11 -5.84
CA LEU A 35 -12.22 -26.20 -6.41
C LEU A 35 -12.54 -24.72 -6.11
N CYS A 36 -13.77 -24.29 -6.37
CA CYS A 36 -14.19 -22.91 -6.09
C CYS A 36 -14.02 -22.57 -4.59
N SER A 37 -14.41 -23.47 -3.69
CA SER A 37 -14.25 -23.28 -2.25
C SER A 37 -12.78 -23.14 -1.84
N THR A 38 -11.88 -23.95 -2.39
CA THR A 38 -10.44 -23.84 -2.07
C THR A 38 -9.83 -22.54 -2.57
N ILE A 39 -10.25 -22.03 -3.73
CA ILE A 39 -9.80 -20.74 -4.27
C ILE A 39 -10.29 -19.60 -3.37
N LEU A 40 -11.57 -19.59 -3.02
CA LEU A 40 -12.15 -18.56 -2.14
C LEU A 40 -11.47 -18.55 -0.77
N TRP A 41 -11.24 -19.73 -0.19
CA TRP A 41 -10.52 -19.88 1.07
C TRP A 41 -9.07 -19.35 0.97
N GLY A 42 -8.36 -19.68 -0.11
CA GLY A 42 -7.01 -19.21 -0.35
C GLY A 42 -6.93 -17.70 -0.48
N ILE A 43 -7.85 -17.07 -1.20
CA ILE A 43 -7.92 -15.60 -1.34
C ILE A 43 -8.20 -14.95 0.01
N TRP A 44 -9.17 -15.46 0.77
CA TRP A 44 -9.51 -14.96 2.11
C TRP A 44 -8.32 -15.00 3.06
N GLN A 45 -7.56 -16.09 3.04
CA GLN A 45 -6.36 -16.22 3.87
C GLN A 45 -5.26 -15.28 3.40
N LEU A 46 -5.05 -15.15 2.09
CA LEU A 46 -4.03 -14.26 1.53
C LEU A 46 -4.31 -12.80 1.90
N THR A 47 -5.57 -12.35 1.88
CA THR A 47 -5.92 -10.96 2.25
C THR A 47 -5.70 -10.64 3.73
N ASN A 48 -5.77 -11.63 4.61
CA ASN A 48 -5.54 -11.48 6.05
C ASN A 48 -4.09 -11.75 6.48
N ALA A 49 -3.19 -12.01 5.53
CA ALA A 49 -1.81 -12.34 5.85
C ALA A 49 -1.09 -11.15 6.51
N PRO A 50 -0.18 -11.40 7.48
CA PRO A 50 0.58 -10.35 8.18
C PRO A 50 1.51 -9.55 7.23
N LEU A 51 1.75 -10.07 6.04
CA LEU A 51 2.60 -9.50 4.99
C LEU A 51 2.13 -8.11 4.52
N TRP A 52 0.86 -7.76 4.77
CA TRP A 52 0.24 -6.49 4.38
C TRP A 52 0.21 -5.42 5.48
N TYR A 53 0.73 -5.74 6.67
CA TYR A 53 0.68 -4.86 7.83
C TYR A 53 1.94 -3.99 7.96
N LEU A 54 1.71 -2.72 8.26
CA LEU A 54 2.68 -1.81 8.84
C LEU A 54 2.58 -1.93 10.36
N TYR A 55 3.65 -2.41 11.00
CA TYR A 55 3.80 -2.59 12.44
C TYR A 55 4.53 -1.43 13.10
N SER A 56 5.47 -0.78 12.41
CA SER A 56 6.24 0.33 12.97
C SER A 56 6.70 1.33 11.90
N LEU A 57 7.24 2.46 12.36
CA LEU A 57 7.92 3.45 11.53
C LEU A 57 9.20 2.92 10.85
N ASP A 58 9.72 1.76 11.25
CA ASP A 58 10.89 1.14 10.62
C ASP A 58 10.58 0.65 9.21
N GLN A 59 9.30 0.35 8.93
CA GLN A 59 8.81 0.01 7.59
C GLN A 59 8.54 1.25 6.72
N VAL A 60 8.81 2.45 7.23
CA VAL A 60 8.83 3.68 6.44
C VAL A 60 10.26 4.00 6.07
N THR A 61 10.55 4.09 4.78
CA THR A 61 11.87 4.46 4.26
C THR A 61 11.78 5.86 3.67
N ILE A 62 12.74 6.72 4.01
CA ILE A 62 12.82 8.08 3.48
C ILE A 62 14.00 8.18 2.53
N GLU A 63 13.73 8.56 1.29
CA GLU A 63 14.72 8.76 0.22
C GLU A 63 14.78 10.25 -0.13
N GLY A 64 15.98 10.81 -0.27
CA GLY A 64 16.14 12.21 -0.66
C GLY A 64 17.43 12.84 -0.15
N GLU A 65 17.47 14.17 -0.24
CA GLU A 65 18.57 14.99 0.29
C GLU A 65 18.61 14.94 1.84
N HIS A 66 19.80 15.18 2.41
CA HIS A 66 20.07 14.95 3.84
C HIS A 66 20.39 16.24 4.62
N LEU A 67 19.64 17.34 4.42
CA LEU A 67 19.66 18.49 5.33
C LEU A 67 18.91 18.16 6.63
N LEU A 68 17.79 17.43 6.53
CA LEU A 68 17.06 16.89 7.67
C LEU A 68 17.47 15.44 7.90
N THR A 69 17.46 15.01 9.17
CA THR A 69 17.69 13.61 9.50
C THR A 69 16.44 12.80 9.23
N GLU A 70 16.60 11.55 8.76
CA GLU A 70 15.48 10.64 8.54
C GLU A 70 14.62 10.49 9.80
N ALA A 71 15.24 10.36 10.98
CA ALA A 71 14.54 10.29 12.25
C ALA A 71 13.68 11.54 12.52
N SER A 72 14.17 12.73 12.15
CA SER A 72 13.40 13.97 12.29
C SER A 72 12.23 14.03 11.31
N LEU A 73 12.32 13.44 10.12
CA LEU A 73 11.19 13.39 9.20
C LEU A 73 10.16 12.31 9.62
N LYS A 74 10.63 11.16 10.10
CA LYS A 74 9.77 10.08 10.63
C LYS A 74 8.92 10.54 11.82
N SER A 75 9.44 11.40 12.69
CA SER A 75 8.69 11.90 13.85
C SER A 75 7.48 12.76 13.48
N HIS A 76 7.45 13.32 12.27
CA HIS A 76 6.32 14.08 11.74
C HIS A 76 5.24 13.19 11.12
N ILE A 77 5.54 11.91 10.85
CA ILE A 77 4.59 10.95 10.28
C ILE A 77 3.69 10.43 11.40
N LYS A 78 2.43 10.87 11.38
CA LYS A 78 1.39 10.45 12.33
C LYS A 78 0.53 9.37 11.70
N LEU A 79 0.94 8.12 11.87
CA LEU A 79 0.20 6.95 11.41
C LEU A 79 -0.21 6.08 12.60
N PRO A 80 -1.44 5.55 12.63
CA PRO A 80 -1.82 4.54 13.61
C PRO A 80 -1.14 3.21 13.24
N PHE A 81 -0.50 2.58 14.22
CA PHE A 81 0.10 1.26 14.09
C PHE A 81 -0.53 0.30 15.11
N PRO A 82 -0.69 -1.00 14.79
CA PRO A 82 -0.50 -1.61 13.47
C PRO A 82 -1.66 -1.29 12.50
N GLN A 83 -1.38 -1.16 11.20
CA GLN A 83 -2.40 -0.90 10.17
C GLN A 83 -2.02 -1.53 8.81
N TYR A 84 -3.02 -1.88 7.99
CA TYR A 84 -2.78 -2.31 6.60
C TYR A 84 -2.16 -1.21 5.73
N VAL A 85 -1.14 -1.54 4.93
CA VAL A 85 -0.49 -0.59 3.99
C VAL A 85 -1.50 0.07 3.04
N PHE A 86 -2.52 -0.67 2.62
CA PHE A 86 -3.56 -0.17 1.71
C PHE A 86 -4.39 0.96 2.31
N GLN A 87 -4.53 0.99 3.64
CA GLN A 87 -5.27 2.02 4.36
C GLN A 87 -4.43 3.28 4.62
N ALA A 88 -3.10 3.18 4.49
CA ALA A 88 -2.24 4.36 4.56
C ALA A 88 -2.52 5.25 3.34
N GLU A 89 -2.93 6.50 3.58
CA GLU A 89 -3.24 7.47 2.53
C GLU A 89 -1.99 8.26 2.13
N PRO A 90 -1.39 8.01 0.94
CA PRO A 90 -0.11 8.62 0.58
C PRO A 90 -0.18 10.14 0.46
N LYS A 91 -1.29 10.64 -0.08
CA LYS A 91 -1.54 12.08 -0.26
C LYS A 91 -1.61 12.81 1.07
N THR A 92 -2.33 12.25 2.04
CA THR A 92 -2.49 12.82 3.39
C THR A 92 -1.15 12.87 4.12
N ILE A 93 -0.36 11.78 4.05
CA ILE A 93 0.99 11.74 4.63
C ILE A 93 1.92 12.77 3.97
N GLY A 94 1.88 12.87 2.64
CA GLY A 94 2.70 13.84 1.90
C GLY A 94 2.38 15.28 2.28
N GLN A 95 1.11 15.63 2.38
CA GLN A 95 0.66 16.96 2.81
C GLN A 95 1.05 17.26 4.27
N GLN A 96 0.90 16.29 5.17
CA GLN A 96 1.32 16.44 6.57
C GLN A 96 2.82 16.73 6.67
N LEU A 97 3.66 15.98 5.93
CA LEU A 97 5.10 16.19 5.89
C LEU A 97 5.47 17.56 5.32
N GLN A 98 4.84 17.96 4.21
CA GLN A 98 5.12 19.25 3.57
C GLN A 98 4.73 20.45 4.46
N ASN A 99 3.73 20.30 5.32
CA ASN A 99 3.30 21.34 6.27
C ASN A 99 4.19 21.43 7.52
N GLN A 100 4.82 20.33 7.92
CA GLN A 100 5.58 20.25 9.18
C GLN A 100 7.09 20.42 8.99
N ALA A 101 7.62 20.10 7.81
CA ALA A 101 9.03 20.19 7.48
C ALA A 101 9.27 21.12 6.27
N PRO A 102 10.46 21.74 6.15
CA PRO A 102 10.80 22.64 5.05
C PRO A 102 11.08 21.86 3.75
N LEU A 103 10.02 21.28 3.17
CA LEU A 103 10.09 20.45 1.96
C LEU A 103 9.56 21.23 0.74
N GLU A 104 10.23 21.07 -0.40
CA GLU A 104 9.77 21.59 -1.69
C GLU A 104 8.72 20.65 -2.30
N ALA A 105 9.00 19.34 -2.27
CA ALA A 105 8.10 18.31 -2.79
C ALA A 105 8.19 17.03 -1.95
N VAL A 106 7.08 16.29 -1.90
CA VAL A 106 6.99 14.99 -1.23
C VAL A 106 6.20 14.04 -2.12
N GLU A 107 6.77 12.87 -2.39
CA GLU A 107 6.10 11.78 -3.09
C GLU A 107 6.06 10.57 -2.16
N VAL A 108 4.86 10.07 -1.88
CA VAL A 108 4.66 8.93 -0.99
C VAL A 108 4.16 7.76 -1.82
N ASN A 109 4.91 6.66 -1.79
CA ASN A 109 4.60 5.43 -2.49
C ASN A 109 4.38 4.29 -1.51
N ARG A 110 3.42 3.43 -1.85
CA ARG A 110 3.12 2.22 -1.09
C ARG A 110 3.76 1.03 -1.76
N LYS A 111 4.56 0.29 -1.02
CA LYS A 111 5.04 -1.03 -1.44
C LYS A 111 4.24 -2.07 -0.71
N LEU A 112 3.44 -2.82 -1.47
CA LEU A 112 2.51 -3.79 -0.89
C LEU A 112 3.23 -5.06 -0.43
N PHE A 113 4.36 -5.42 -1.06
CA PHE A 113 5.10 -6.63 -0.75
C PHE A 113 6.63 -6.42 -0.81
N PRO A 114 7.35 -6.61 0.32
CA PRO A 114 6.81 -6.60 1.69
C PRO A 114 6.17 -5.24 2.03
N ALA A 115 5.24 -5.23 2.98
CA ALA A 115 4.55 -4.03 3.44
C ALA A 115 5.52 -2.92 3.87
N GLN A 116 5.62 -1.86 3.06
CA GLN A 116 6.49 -0.70 3.32
C GLN A 116 5.89 0.59 2.75
N LEU A 117 6.26 1.71 3.35
CA LEU A 117 5.98 3.05 2.83
C LEU A 117 7.31 3.68 2.38
N VAL A 118 7.39 4.11 1.12
CA VAL A 118 8.57 4.80 0.58
C VAL A 118 8.22 6.26 0.40
N VAL A 119 8.89 7.12 1.15
CA VAL A 119 8.68 8.57 1.12
C VAL A 119 9.89 9.20 0.43
N LYS A 120 9.69 9.70 -0.78
CA LYS A 120 10.69 10.49 -1.50
C LYS A 120 10.48 11.95 -1.15
N VAL A 121 11.52 12.60 -0.62
CA VAL A 121 11.47 14.00 -0.22
C VAL A 121 12.45 14.82 -1.04
N LYS A 122 11.99 16.00 -1.44
CA LYS A 122 12.86 17.06 -1.95
C LYS A 122 12.86 18.19 -0.92
N GLU A 123 13.97 18.36 -0.24
CA GLU A 123 14.11 19.37 0.79
C GLU A 123 14.29 20.76 0.19
N ARG A 124 13.79 21.78 0.90
CA ARG A 124 13.95 23.17 0.49
C ARG A 124 15.35 23.65 0.91
N VAL A 125 16.09 24.20 -0.04
CA VAL A 125 17.45 24.74 0.20
C VAL A 125 17.35 26.26 0.39
N PRO A 126 17.83 26.80 1.53
CA PRO A 126 17.85 28.23 1.73
C PRO A 126 19.01 28.89 0.98
N VAL A 127 18.75 30.08 0.46
CA VAL A 127 19.73 30.87 -0.30
C VAL A 127 20.19 32.10 0.49
N ALA A 128 19.35 32.59 1.39
CA ALA A 128 19.63 33.78 2.20
C ALA A 128 19.09 33.65 3.62
N ARG A 129 19.68 34.42 4.54
CA ARG A 129 19.10 34.69 5.85
C ARG A 129 18.10 35.82 5.73
N ALA A 130 16.99 35.70 6.46
CA ALA A 130 15.94 36.71 6.46
C ALA A 130 15.33 36.87 7.85
N MET A 131 14.70 38.01 8.08
CA MET A 131 13.91 38.27 9.28
C MET A 131 12.46 38.51 8.88
N ASN A 132 11.53 37.79 9.49
CA ASN A 132 10.10 37.98 9.27
C ASN A 132 9.41 38.18 10.63
N ALA A 133 8.68 39.28 10.78
CA ALA A 133 8.00 39.66 12.03
C ALA A 133 8.90 39.54 13.28
N GLY A 134 10.16 39.99 13.18
CA GLY A 134 11.14 39.93 14.28
C GLY A 134 11.73 38.54 14.56
N LYS A 135 11.43 37.52 13.74
CA LYS A 135 11.98 36.17 13.87
C LYS A 135 13.02 35.89 12.79
N ASN A 136 14.19 35.41 13.22
CA ASN A 136 15.23 34.95 12.31
C ASN A 136 14.79 33.70 11.56
N GLY A 137 15.11 33.66 10.28
CA GLY A 137 14.81 32.55 9.40
C GLY A 137 15.66 32.60 8.13
N TYR A 138 15.19 31.89 7.13
CA TYR A 138 15.82 31.78 5.83
C TYR A 138 14.82 32.07 4.72
N LEU A 139 15.32 32.43 3.55
CA LEU A 139 14.56 32.47 2.30
C LEU A 139 15.12 31.43 1.35
N ASP A 140 14.23 30.74 0.65
CA ASP A 140 14.61 29.87 -0.47
C ASP A 140 14.69 30.65 -1.79
N ARG A 141 15.06 29.96 -2.87
CA ARG A 141 15.18 30.56 -4.22
C ARG A 141 13.86 31.11 -4.77
N HIS A 142 12.72 30.70 -4.24
CA HIS A 142 11.40 31.15 -4.66
C HIS A 142 10.84 32.26 -3.75
N GLY A 143 11.65 32.74 -2.79
CA GLY A 143 11.23 33.77 -1.83
C GLY A 143 10.32 33.25 -0.71
N ILE A 144 10.23 31.94 -0.50
CA ILE A 144 9.46 31.35 0.59
C ILE A 144 10.27 31.44 1.88
N TRP A 145 9.66 32.02 2.91
CA TRP A 145 10.26 32.15 4.23
C TRP A 145 10.21 30.83 5.00
N ILE A 146 11.34 30.47 5.61
CA ILE A 146 11.53 29.24 6.39
C ILE A 146 11.99 29.63 7.80
N PRO A 147 11.32 29.18 8.87
CA PRO A 147 11.75 29.49 10.23
C PRO A 147 13.09 28.83 10.55
N ALA A 148 13.95 29.52 11.32
CA ALA A 148 15.26 28.96 11.69
C ALA A 148 15.17 27.66 12.51
N SER A 149 14.03 27.41 13.18
CA SER A 149 13.75 26.18 13.91
C SER A 149 13.51 24.96 13.03
N SER A 150 13.25 25.13 11.74
CA SER A 150 12.99 24.03 10.80
C SER A 150 14.22 23.20 10.45
N TYR A 151 15.43 23.71 10.73
CA TYR A 151 16.68 22.99 10.50
C TYR A 151 17.38 22.65 11.82
N PRO A 152 18.06 21.50 11.90
CA PRO A 152 18.83 21.15 13.07
C PRO A 152 19.99 22.13 13.27
N LYS A 153 20.16 22.65 14.50
CA LYS A 153 21.25 23.57 14.84
C LYS A 153 22.65 22.98 14.61
N THR A 154 22.75 21.66 14.62
CA THR A 154 23.99 20.90 14.42
C THR A 154 24.48 20.90 12.98
N LYS A 155 23.59 21.13 12.01
CA LYS A 155 23.91 21.20 10.58
C LYS A 155 23.18 22.38 9.97
N PRO A 156 23.73 23.61 10.09
CA PRO A 156 23.12 24.77 9.47
C PRO A 156 23.04 24.54 7.95
N PRO A 157 21.95 24.95 7.30
CA PRO A 157 21.78 24.69 5.89
C PRO A 157 22.80 25.51 5.09
N PRO A 158 23.39 24.93 4.02
CA PRO A 158 24.31 25.67 3.18
C PRO A 158 23.54 26.79 2.48
N LEU A 159 23.98 28.03 2.65
CA LEU A 159 23.45 29.15 1.87
C LEU A 159 24.03 29.01 0.47
N SER A 160 23.20 28.70 -0.53
CA SER A 160 23.70 28.58 -1.90
C SER A 160 24.11 29.96 -2.42
N ALA A 161 25.41 30.20 -2.53
CA ALA A 161 25.96 31.47 -3.04
C ALA A 161 25.89 31.63 -4.57
N ARG A 162 25.11 30.79 -5.26
CA ARG A 162 24.96 30.83 -6.72
C ARG A 162 23.66 31.56 -7.05
N PHE A 163 23.80 32.84 -7.38
CA PHE A 163 22.78 33.69 -7.99
C PHE A 163 22.77 33.50 -9.50
#